data_AF-A0A6J5DU07-F1
#
_entry.id   AF-A0A6J5DU07-F1
#
_cell.length_a   1.000
_cell.length_b   1.000
_cell.length_c   1.000
_cell.angle_alpha   90.00
_cell.angle_beta   90.00
_cell.angle_gamma   90.00
#
_symmetry.space_group_name_H-M   'P 1'
#
loop_
_entity.id
_entity.type
_entity.pdbx_description
1 polymer ?
#
loop_
_entity_poly.entity_id
_entity_poly.type
_entity_poly.pdbx_seq_one_letter_code
_entity_poly.pdbx_strand_id
1 'polypeptide(L)' 'MPCEKCRSFGGTSSNYEYLGINISRHAELYQCKNCGQLLEIVAEARAPYFLTLEQAEEHFPDARKALEKIAPRK' A
#
# COMPACT_ATOMS: atom_id res chain seq x y z
N MET A 1 -10.24 3.30 -6.12
CA MET A 1 -10.26 4.12 -4.88
C MET A 1 -9.37 5.34 -5.09
N PRO A 2 -9.74 6.55 -4.63
CA PRO A 2 -8.87 7.72 -4.64
C PRO A 2 -7.74 7.57 -3.60
N CYS A 3 -6.53 8.00 -3.94
CA CYS A 3 -5.45 8.14 -2.97
C CYS A 3 -5.62 9.45 -2.21
N GLU A 4 -5.51 9.43 -0.89
CA GLU A 4 -5.67 10.62 -0.05
C GLU A 4 -4.71 11.75 -0.46
N LYS A 5 -3.47 11.42 -0.81
CA LYS A 5 -2.49 12.40 -1.31
C LYS A 5 -2.78 12.90 -2.72
N CYS A 6 -3.25 12.03 -3.61
CA CYS A 6 -3.54 12.43 -5.00
C CYS A 6 -4.94 13.05 -5.16
N ARG A 7 -5.83 12.91 -4.17
CA ARG A 7 -7.24 13.36 -4.10
C ARG A 7 -8.19 12.83 -5.19
N SER A 8 -7.71 12.57 -6.41
CA SER A 8 -8.46 11.93 -7.47
C SER A 8 -7.50 11.29 -8.46
N PHE A 9 -7.72 10.01 -8.74
CA PHE A 9 -7.14 9.42 -9.94
C PHE A 9 -8.09 9.79 -11.09
N GLY A 10 -7.60 10.53 -12.08
CA GLY A 10 -8.39 11.03 -13.21
C GLY A 10 -8.92 9.95 -14.17
N GLY A 11 -9.08 8.70 -13.71
CA GLY A 11 -9.52 7.56 -14.51
C GLY A 11 -10.20 6.49 -13.65
N THR A 12 -10.97 5.62 -14.33
CA THR A 12 -11.68 4.47 -13.75
C THR A 12 -10.77 3.35 -13.26
N SER A 13 -9.48 3.42 -13.57
CA SER A 13 -8.46 2.43 -13.20
C SER A 13 -7.86 2.71 -11.82
N SER A 14 -7.88 1.71 -10.93
CA SER A 14 -7.12 1.74 -9.67
C SER A 14 -5.64 1.94 -9.96
N ASN A 15 -5.09 3.08 -9.55
CA ASN A 15 -3.67 3.43 -9.71
C ASN A 15 -2.80 2.86 -8.57
N TYR A 16 -3.26 1.75 -7.98
CA TYR A 16 -2.57 1.05 -6.93
C TYR A 16 -1.86 -0.17 -7.52
N GLU A 17 -0.59 -0.33 -7.19
CA GLU A 17 0.20 -1.53 -7.41
C GLU A 17 0.03 -2.46 -6.21
N TYR A 18 -0.23 -3.74 -6.46
CA TYR A 18 -0.17 -4.75 -5.41
C TYR A 18 1.28 -5.05 -5.07
N LEU A 19 1.63 -5.01 -3.78
CA LEU A 19 2.98 -5.29 -3.28
C LEU A 19 3.09 -6.63 -2.55
N GLY A 20 2.00 -7.10 -1.93
CA GLY A 20 2.01 -8.35 -1.18
C GLY A 20 0.78 -8.56 -0.31
N ILE A 21 0.74 -9.69 0.37
CA ILE A 21 -0.33 -10.08 1.30
C ILE A 21 0.30 -10.58 2.59
N ASN A 22 -0.28 -10.22 3.73
CA ASN A 22 -0.02 -10.85 5.01
C ASN A 22 -1.20 -11.74 5.35
N ILE A 23 -0.98 -13.06 5.25
CA ILE A 23 -2.02 -14.06 5.52
C ILE A 23 -2.43 -14.02 7.00
N SER A 24 -1.50 -13.86 7.94
CA SER A 24 -1.81 -13.79 9.38
C SER A 24 -2.71 -12.62 9.76
N ARG A 25 -2.64 -11.52 9.01
CA ARG A 25 -3.50 -10.34 9.21
C ARG A 25 -4.73 -10.32 8.30
N HIS A 26 -4.85 -11.29 7.38
CA HIS A 26 -5.81 -11.25 6.27
C HIS A 26 -5.81 -9.89 5.56
N ALA A 27 -4.61 -9.37 5.30
CA ALA A 27 -4.40 -8.02 4.82
C ALA A 27 -3.59 -8.04 3.53
N GLU A 28 -3.91 -7.15 2.60
CA GLU A 28 -3.21 -6.95 1.35
C GLU A 28 -2.58 -5.55 1.32
N LEU A 29 -1.35 -5.47 0.82
CA LEU A 29 -0.58 -4.24 0.69
C LEU A 29 -0.60 -3.74 -0.74
N TYR A 30 -0.94 -2.46 -0.87
CA TYR A 30 -1.00 -1.74 -2.12
C TYR A 30 -0.19 -0.46 -2.04
N GLN A 31 0.34 -0.01 -3.19
CA GLN A 31 1.04 1.24 -3.32
C GLN A 31 0.47 2.10 -4.44
N CYS A 32 0.25 3.38 -4.16
CA CYS A 32 -0.09 4.35 -5.19
C CYS A 32 1.09 4.54 -6.16
N LYS A 33 0.90 4.22 -7.44
CA LYS A 33 1.91 4.39 -8.49
C LYS A 33 2.31 5.85 -8.73
N ASN A 34 1.45 6.80 -8.34
CA ASN A 34 1.66 8.23 -8.60
C ASN A 34 2.43 8.96 -7.49
N CYS A 35 2.18 8.65 -6.22
CA CYS A 35 2.82 9.33 -5.08
C CYS A 35 3.55 8.41 -4.11
N GLY A 36 3.52 7.09 -4.35
CA GLY A 36 4.16 6.09 -3.49
C GLY A 36 3.43 5.78 -2.18
N GLN A 37 2.25 6.38 -1.93
CA GLN A 37 1.47 6.15 -0.70
C GLN A 37 1.11 4.67 -0.54
N LEU A 38 1.38 4.12 0.64
CA LEU A 38 1.07 2.74 0.99
C LEU A 38 -0.33 2.63 1.59
N LEU A 39 -1.02 1.55 1.23
CA LEU A 39 -2.40 1.26 1.58
C LEU A 39 -2.51 -0.21 1.99
N GLU A 40 -2.99 -0.47 3.19
CA GLU A 40 -3.33 -1.79 3.69
C GLU A 40 -4.84 -2.00 3.60
N ILE A 41 -5.26 -3.07 2.95
CA ILE A 41 -6.66 -3.49 2.87
C ILE A 41 -6.80 -4.76 3.71
N VAL A 42 -7.44 -4.65 4.86
CA VAL A 42 -7.74 -5.80 5.73
C VAL A 42 -9.14 -6.30 5.41
N ALA A 43 -9.32 -7.59 5.18
CA ALA A 43 -10.61 -8.18 4.81
C ALA A 43 -11.72 -7.89 5.83
N GLU A 44 -11.35 -7.83 7.12
CA GLU A 44 -12.27 -7.59 8.23
C GLU A 44 -12.51 -6.09 8.51
N ALA A 45 -11.77 -5.19 7.86
CA ALA A 45 -11.89 -3.75 8.07
C ALA A 45 -12.93 -3.11 7.14
N ARG A 46 -13.70 -2.16 7.70
CA ARG A 46 -14.68 -1.38 6.92
C ARG A 46 -14.05 -0.37 5.96
N ALA A 47 -12.78 -0.02 6.17
CA ALA A 47 -12.05 0.94 5.38
C ALA A 47 -10.57 0.54 5.29
N PRO A 48 -9.87 0.90 4.20
CA PRO A 48 -8.45 0.64 4.09
C PRO A 48 -7.64 1.59 4.99
N TYR A 49 -6.48 1.12 5.44
CA TYR A 49 -5.55 1.88 6.27
C TYR A 49 -4.41 2.45 5.43
N PHE A 50 -4.04 3.71 5.67
CA PHE A 50 -2.84 4.28 5.07
C PHE A 50 -1.65 4.02 5.99
N LEU A 51 -0.59 3.42 5.44
CA LEU A 51 0.59 3.05 6.20
C LEU A 51 1.78 3.96 5.86
N THR A 52 2.66 4.17 6.83
CA THR A 52 4.04 4.62 6.56
C THR A 52 4.88 3.46 6.04
N LEU A 53 6.07 3.75 5.51
CA LEU A 53 7.01 2.71 5.06
C LEU A 53 7.35 1.74 6.20
N GLU A 54 7.67 2.29 7.38
CA GLU A 54 8.02 1.51 8.58
C GLU A 54 6.87 0.58 9.00
N GLN A 55 5.63 1.08 9.00
CA GLN A 55 4.46 0.27 9.32
C GLN A 55 4.20 -0.81 8.28
N ALA A 56 4.41 -0.51 6.99
CA ALA A 56 4.26 -1.50 5.94
C ALA A 56 5.34 -2.58 6.02
N GLU A 57 6.57 -2.25 6.39
CA GLU A 57 7.63 -3.24 6.62
C GLU A 57 7.33 -4.14 7.82
N GLU A 58 6.77 -3.58 8.89
CA GLU A 58 6.35 -4.35 10.07
C GLU A 58 5.14 -5.25 9.77
N HIS A 59 4.12 -4.71 9.11
CA HIS A 59 2.90 -5.44 8.78
C HIS A 59 3.09 -6.42 7.63
N PHE A 60 4.04 -6.21 6.71
CA PHE A 60 4.24 -7.04 5.53
C PHE A 60 5.72 -7.41 5.36
N PRO A 61 6.25 -8.30 6.22
CA PRO A 61 7.66 -8.71 6.16
C PRO A 61 8.01 -9.37 4.82
N ASP A 62 7.06 -10.08 4.19
CA ASP A 62 7.25 -10.68 2.85
C ASP A 62 7.31 -9.64 1.72
N ALA A 63 6.65 -8.49 1.89
CA ALA A 63 6.69 -7.38 0.94
C ALA A 63 7.90 -6.46 1.13
N ARG A 64 8.77 -6.73 2.13
CA ARG A 64 9.93 -5.89 2.45
C ARG A 64 10.84 -5.65 1.25
N LYS A 65 11.12 -6.68 0.45
CA LYS A 65 11.93 -6.53 -0.78
C LYS A 65 11.27 -5.62 -1.82
N ALA A 66 9.94 -5.58 -1.85
CA ALA A 66 9.21 -4.69 -2.73
C ALA A 66 9.28 -3.25 -2.18
N LEU A 67 9.07 -3.08 -0.86
CA LEU A 67 9.17 -1.80 -0.12
C LEU A 67 10.56 -1.15 -0.18
N GLU A 68 11.63 -1.94 -0.12
CA GLU A 68 13.01 -1.46 -0.23
C GLU A 68 13.33 -0.87 -1.62
N LYS A 69 12.65 -1.32 -2.67
CA LYS A 69 12.82 -0.76 -4.03
C LYS A 69 12.20 0.61 -4.18
N ILE A 70 11.31 0.99 -3.27
CA ILE A 70 10.50 2.19 -3.35
C ILE A 70 11.00 3.29 -2.42
N ALA A 71 11.79 2.93 -1.42
CA ALA A 71 12.56 3.91 -0.66
C ALA A 71 13.60 4.54 -1.60
N PRO A 72 13.56 5.86 -1.88
CA PRO A 72 14.63 6.51 -2.60
C PRO A 72 15.91 6.35 -1.78
N ARG A 73 16.89 5.62 -2.32
CA ARG A 73 18.25 5.61 -1.80
C ARG A 73 18.72 7.07 -1.80
N LYS A 74 18.87 7.65 -0.61
CA LYS A 74 19.51 8.95 -0.39
C LYS A 74 20.95 8.93 -0.91
#